data_AF-A0A2H4ZI50-F1
#
_entry.id   AF-A0A2H4ZI50-F1
#
_cell.length_a   1.000
_cell.length_b   1.000
_cell.length_c   1.000
_cell.angle_alpha   90.00
_cell.angle_beta   90.00
_cell.angle_gamma   90.00
#
_symmetry.space_group_name_H-M   'P 1'
#
loop_
_entity.id
_entity.type
_entity.pdbx_description
1 polymer ?
#
loop_
_entity_poly.entity_id
_entity_poly.type
_entity_poly.pdbx_seq_one_letter_code
_entity_poly.pdbx_strand_id
1 'polypeptide(L)'
;MRQRDVAALDAKYTKELADAKAENDALRDDVAAGRRRLHIKAVCQSVREATTASGVDNAASPRLADTAERDYFTLRERLVMMQAQLEGAQQYITEQCLK
;
A
#
# COMPACT_ATOMS: atom_id res chain seq x y z
N MET A 1 -21.81 -25.99 15.73
CA MET A 1 -20.96 -25.68 14.55
C MET A 1 -20.63 -24.20 14.48
N ARG A 2 -21.63 -23.30 14.52
CA ARG A 2 -21.50 -21.83 14.49
C ARG A 2 -20.23 -21.21 15.14
N GLN A 3 -19.90 -21.56 16.39
CA GLN A 3 -18.73 -20.98 17.06
C GLN A 3 -17.38 -21.37 16.41
N ARG A 4 -17.27 -22.58 15.85
CA ARG A 4 -16.07 -23.03 15.12
C ARG A 4 -15.95 -22.30 13.78
N ASP A 5 -17.07 -22.10 13.10
CA ASP A 5 -17.11 -21.42 11.80
C ASP A 5 -16.74 -19.94 11.93
N VAL A 6 -17.22 -19.28 12.98
CA VAL A 6 -16.84 -17.89 13.32
C VAL A 6 -15.35 -17.78 13.68
N ALA A 7 -14.82 -18.72 14.47
CA ALA A 7 -13.40 -18.73 14.81
C ALA A 7 -12.50 -18.97 13.58
N ALA A 8 -12.95 -19.81 12.65
CA ALA A 8 -12.25 -20.03 11.38
C ALA A 8 -12.25 -18.77 10.51
N LEU A 9 -13.37 -18.05 10.46
CA LEU A 9 -13.50 -16.78 9.74
C LEU A 9 -12.57 -15.70 10.32
N ASP A 10 -12.56 -15.56 11.66
CA ASP A 10 -11.69 -14.63 12.37
C ASP A 10 -10.20 -14.94 12.13
N ALA A 11 -9.82 -16.21 12.25
CA ALA A 11 -8.45 -16.66 12.00
C ALA A 11 -8.00 -16.38 10.56
N LYS A 12 -8.89 -16.57 9.57
CA LYS A 12 -8.62 -16.28 8.16
C LYS A 12 -8.29 -14.79 7.96
N TYR A 13 -9.20 -13.89 8.33
CA TYR A 13 -9.01 -12.46 8.08
C TYR A 13 -7.91 -11.84 8.94
N THR A 14 -7.68 -12.36 10.15
CA THR A 14 -6.54 -11.96 10.99
C THR A 14 -5.21 -12.29 10.31
N LYS A 15 -5.09 -13.50 9.75
CA LYS A 15 -3.90 -13.90 9.02
C LYS A 15 -3.69 -13.05 7.77
N GLU A 16 -4.71 -12.88 6.95
CA GLU A 16 -4.64 -12.08 5.72
C GLU A 16 -4.22 -10.63 6.03
N LEU A 17 -4.74 -10.04 7.12
CA LEU A 17 -4.35 -8.72 7.57
C LEU A 17 -2.88 -8.66 8.02
N ALA A 18 -2.41 -9.67 8.75
CA ALA A 18 -1.02 -9.76 9.18
C ALA A 18 -0.06 -9.90 7.99
N ASP A 19 -0.40 -10.75 7.03
CA ASP A 19 0.39 -10.98 5.81
C ASP A 19 0.48 -9.69 4.98
N ALA A 20 -0.64 -8.99 4.78
CA ALA A 20 -0.66 -7.74 4.04
C ALA A 20 0.07 -6.58 4.76
N LYS A 21 0.03 -6.56 6.10
CA LYS A 21 0.82 -5.62 6.90
C LYS A 21 2.31 -5.86 6.73
N ALA A 22 2.73 -7.13 6.81
CA ALA A 22 4.14 -7.51 6.61
C ALA A 22 4.64 -7.13 5.21
N GLU A 23 3.81 -7.34 4.17
CA GLU A 23 4.13 -6.89 2.81
C GLU A 23 4.26 -5.35 2.72
N ASN A 24 3.37 -4.61 3.39
CA ASN A 24 3.43 -3.14 3.43
C ASN A 24 4.72 -2.65 4.09
N ASP A 25 5.07 -3.22 5.23
CA ASP A 25 6.28 -2.88 5.98
C ASP A 25 7.53 -3.19 5.14
N ALA A 26 7.57 -4.35 4.47
CA ALA A 26 8.68 -4.71 3.57
C ALA A 26 8.83 -3.73 2.40
N LEU A 27 7.72 -3.29 1.80
CA LEU A 27 7.75 -2.28 0.73
C LEU A 27 8.21 -0.91 1.25
N ARG A 28 7.78 -0.52 2.45
CA ARG A 28 8.22 0.72 3.10
C ARG A 28 9.72 0.71 3.35
N ASP A 29 10.24 -0.41 3.85
CA ASP A 29 11.67 -0.58 4.13
C ASP A 29 12.50 -0.61 2.84
N ASP A 30 11.99 -1.22 1.77
CA ASP A 30 12.61 -1.21 0.45
C ASP A 30 12.70 0.21 -0.14
N VAL A 31 11.66 1.03 0.04
CA VAL A 31 11.66 2.44 -0.39
C VAL A 31 12.62 3.27 0.46
N ALA A 32 12.57 3.12 1.79
CA ALA A 32 13.46 3.83 2.71
C ALA A 32 14.94 3.49 2.47
N ALA A 33 15.26 2.24 2.11
CA ALA A 33 16.60 1.80 1.76
C ALA A 33 17.02 2.14 0.31
N GLY A 34 16.14 2.77 -0.48
CA GLY A 34 16.40 3.11 -1.88
C GLY A 34 16.46 1.91 -2.83
N ARG A 35 16.06 0.71 -2.38
CA ARG A 35 15.95 -0.50 -3.22
C ARG A 35 14.78 -0.43 -4.18
N ARG A 36 13.73 0.31 -3.80
CA ARG A 36 12.54 0.60 -4.61
C ARG A 36 12.22 2.09 -4.57
N ARG A 37 11.36 2.55 -5.50
CA ARG A 37 10.86 3.93 -5.56
C ARG A 37 9.36 3.95 -5.85
N LEU A 38 8.66 4.89 -5.22
CA LEU A 38 7.28 5.20 -5.57
C LEU A 38 7.25 6.05 -6.84
N HIS A 39 6.35 5.70 -7.76
CA HIS A 39 6.18 6.39 -9.02
C HIS A 39 4.76 6.94 -9.10
N ILE A 40 4.64 8.16 -9.60
CA ILE A 40 3.35 8.73 -10.00
C ILE A 40 3.19 8.58 -11.50
N LYS A 41 1.97 8.26 -11.94
CA LYS A 41 1.63 8.33 -13.36
C LYS A 41 1.51 9.80 -13.74
N ALA A 42 2.56 10.35 -14.32
CA ALA A 42 2.61 11.73 -14.80
C ALA A 42 2.65 11.79 -16.33
N VAL A 43 2.06 12.85 -16.89
CA VAL A 43 2.27 13.23 -18.30
C VAL A 43 3.16 14.47 -18.29
N CYS A 44 4.42 14.29 -18.71
CA CYS A 44 5.35 15.39 -18.82
C CYS A 44 5.23 16.02 -20.22
N GLN A 45 4.90 17.31 -20.28
CA GLN A 45 4.96 18.04 -21.53
C GLN A 45 6.43 18.19 -21.95
N SER A 46 6.71 18.00 -23.24
CA SER A 46 8.04 18.23 -23.79
C SER A 46 8.40 19.71 -23.60
N VAL A 47 9.51 19.97 -22.91
CA VAL A 47 10.07 21.31 -22.80
C VAL A 47 10.95 21.57 -24.02
N ARG A 48 11.05 22.84 -24.48
CA ARG A 48 11.94 23.20 -25.61
C ARG A 48 13.37 22.76 -25.32
N GLU A 49 14.04 22.19 -26.32
CA GLU A 49 15.46 21.85 -26.26
C GLU A 49 16.27 23.12 -25.91
N ALA A 50 17.07 23.05 -24.85
CA ALA A 50 18.00 24.10 -24.52
C ALA A 50 19.17 24.06 -25.50
N THR A 51 19.57 25.21 -26.04
CA THR A 51 20.67 25.36 -27.01
C THR A 51 22.06 25.06 -26.45
N THR A 52 22.17 24.86 -25.14
CA THR A 52 23.40 24.50 -24.43
C THR A 52 23.09 23.48 -23.35
N ALA A 53 23.93 22.45 -23.22
CA ALA A 53 23.82 21.49 -22.12
C ALA A 53 24.19 22.21 -20.82
N SER A 54 23.22 22.53 -19.97
CA SER A 54 23.50 23.00 -18.61
C SER A 54 24.16 21.87 -17.83
N GLY A 55 25.31 22.15 -17.21
CA GLY A 55 26.04 21.17 -16.40
C GLY A 55 25.13 20.52 -15.36
N VAL A 56 25.17 19.19 -15.29
CA VAL A 56 24.35 18.42 -14.33
C VAL A 56 25.04 18.50 -12.98
N ASP A 57 24.44 19.23 -12.02
CA ASP A 57 24.86 19.18 -10.61
C ASP A 57 24.65 17.76 -10.07
N ASN A 58 25.48 17.34 -9.13
CA ASN A 58 25.39 16.03 -8.49
C ASN A 58 24.31 16.03 -7.39
N ALA A 59 23.13 16.51 -7.74
CA ALA A 59 21.96 16.54 -6.87
C ALA A 59 21.40 15.13 -6.70
N ALA A 60 20.76 14.88 -5.55
CA ALA A 60 19.99 13.66 -5.35
C ALA A 60 18.96 13.50 -6.48
N SER A 61 18.78 12.27 -6.97
CA SER A 61 17.76 12.01 -7.99
C SER A 61 16.39 12.50 -7.50
N PRO A 62 15.54 13.03 -8.40
CA PRO A 62 14.18 13.42 -8.03
C PRO A 62 13.45 12.28 -7.31
N ARG A 63 12.85 12.59 -6.15
CA ARG A 63 12.02 11.68 -5.35
C ARG A 63 10.80 12.42 -4.82
N LEU A 64 9.81 11.65 -4.36
CA LEU A 64 8.66 12.23 -3.66
C LEU A 64 9.12 12.85 -2.33
N ALA A 65 8.33 13.80 -1.83
CA ALA A 65 8.53 14.32 -0.48
C ALA A 65 8.38 13.17 0.54
N ASP A 66 9.19 13.18 1.59
CA ASP A 66 9.15 12.14 2.64
C ASP A 66 7.74 11.98 3.25
N THR A 67 6.99 13.08 3.37
CA THR A 67 5.60 13.07 3.81
C THR A 67 4.69 12.30 2.84
N ALA A 68 4.86 12.50 1.53
CA ALA A 68 4.08 11.78 0.52
C ALA A 68 4.39 10.27 0.51
N GLU A 69 5.66 9.89 0.69
CA GLU A 69 6.04 8.49 0.82
C GLU A 69 5.41 7.85 2.08
N ARG A 70 5.47 8.54 3.23
CA ARG A 70 4.87 8.08 4.49
C ARG A 70 3.35 7.93 4.39
N ASP A 71 2.69 8.93 3.82
CA ASP A 71 1.23 8.98 3.73
C ASP A 71 0.72 7.92 2.75
N TYR A 72 1.46 7.61 1.68
CA TYR A 72 1.14 6.51 0.77
C TYR A 72 1.07 5.16 1.51
N PHE A 73 2.10 4.82 2.30
CA PHE A 73 2.10 3.54 3.03
C PHE A 73 1.03 3.48 4.11
N THR A 74 0.80 4.60 4.81
CA THR A 74 -0.30 4.75 5.78
C THR A 74 -1.66 4.51 5.12
N LEU A 75 -1.87 5.07 3.92
CA LEU A 75 -3.10 4.88 3.16
C LEU A 75 -3.28 3.42 2.73
N ARG A 76 -2.22 2.79 2.19
CA ARG A 76 -2.25 1.38 1.79
C ARG A 76 -2.58 0.47 2.98
N GLU A 77 -2.01 0.70 4.15
CA GLU A 77 -2.31 -0.07 5.37
C GLU A 77 -3.79 0.07 5.77
N ARG A 78 -4.31 1.30 5.82
CA ARG A 78 -5.72 1.57 6.16
C ARG A 78 -6.70 0.94 5.18
N LEU A 79 -6.39 1.00 3.88
CA LEU A 79 -7.23 0.40 2.83
C LEU A 79 -7.33 -1.12 3.00
N VAL A 80 -6.21 -1.81 3.20
CA VAL A 80 -6.22 -3.27 3.41
C VAL A 80 -7.01 -3.63 4.67
N MET A 81 -6.79 -2.91 5.77
CA MET A 81 -7.52 -3.16 7.01
C MET A 81 -9.03 -2.99 6.83
N MET A 82 -9.47 -1.89 6.21
CA MET A 82 -10.89 -1.63 5.96
C MET A 82 -11.50 -2.67 5.02
N GLN A 83 -10.77 -3.08 3.97
CA GLN A 83 -11.20 -4.11 3.03
C GLN A 83 -11.45 -5.45 3.76
N ALA A 84 -10.49 -5.91 4.56
CA ALA A 84 -10.59 -7.17 5.31
C ALA A 84 -11.75 -7.14 6.33
N GLN A 85 -11.93 -6.00 7.02
CA GLN A 85 -13.06 -5.83 7.94
C GLN A 85 -14.42 -5.89 7.22
N LEU A 86 -14.52 -5.24 6.05
CA LEU A 86 -15.74 -5.24 5.25
C LEU A 86 -16.06 -6.65 4.74
N GLU A 87 -15.09 -7.32 4.13
CA GLU A 87 -15.26 -8.66 3.58
C GLU A 87 -15.56 -9.69 4.68
N GLY A 88 -14.87 -9.61 5.81
CA GLY A 88 -15.14 -10.44 6.99
C GLY A 88 -16.55 -10.23 7.54
N ALA A 89 -17.00 -8.98 7.67
CA ALA A 89 -18.35 -8.68 8.14
C ALA A 89 -19.43 -9.17 7.15
N GLN A 90 -19.23 -8.96 5.85
CA GLN A 90 -20.13 -9.45 4.82
C GLN A 90 -20.24 -10.98 4.85
N GLN A 91 -19.10 -11.67 4.89
CA GLN A 91 -19.07 -13.13 4.92
C GLN A 91 -19.72 -13.68 6.20
N TYR A 92 -19.47 -13.05 7.35
CA TYR A 92 -20.13 -13.40 8.60
C TYR A 92 -21.66 -13.30 8.49
N ILE A 93 -22.18 -12.18 7.98
CA ILE A 93 -23.62 -11.97 7.83
C ILE A 93 -24.21 -13.05 6.90
N THR A 94 -23.59 -13.28 5.75
CA THR A 94 -24.05 -14.26 4.77
C THR A 94 -24.03 -15.69 5.30
N GLU A 95 -23.01 -16.08 6.07
CA GLU A 95 -22.85 -17.46 6.51
C GLU A 95 -23.48 -17.77 7.85
N GLN A 96 -23.59 -16.78 8.75
CA GLN A 96 -23.96 -16.98 10.14
C GLN A 96 -25.29 -16.33 10.53
N CYS A 97 -25.81 -15.39 9.74
CA CYS A 97 -27.05 -14.68 10.05
C CYS A 97 -28.18 -14.93 9.04
N LEU A 98 -27.84 -15.07 7.76
CA LEU A 98 -28.81 -15.24 6.67
C LEU A 98 -29.01 -16.70 6.21
N LYS A 99 -28.13 -17.61 6.65
CA LYS A 99 -28.29 -19.06 6.52
C LYS A 99 -28.90 -19.63 7.80
#